data_AF-A0A7V3FTI6-F1
#
_entry.id   AF-A0A7V3FTI6-F1
#
_cell.length_a   1.000
_cell.length_b   1.000
_cell.length_c   1.000
_cell.angle_alpha   90.00
_cell.angle_beta   90.00
_cell.angle_gamma   90.00
#
_symmetry.space_group_name_H-M   'P 1'
#
loop_
_entity.id
_entity.type
_entity.pdbx_description
1 polymer ?
#
loop_
_entity_poly.entity_id
_entity_poly.type
_entity_poly.pdbx_seq_one_letter_code
_entity_poly.pdbx_strand_id
1 'polypeptide(L)'
;MYITRNLYFSFFIALFFLFTGNLVIAQGAPFCPSINAQFGTGPSTTICQGQCANLSASVVPVNQTTSYSVTTIPYAPFSFTNGTSIIANQDDIWSSVLNLGFPFCYYGNTFTQGVVGSNGQLTFSLGVANQTNGWSITTPIPSLVDMPGNTICAAFRDIDPTSSGNIYFATYGTAPCRSFVISWNNVPMFSNPGSCSGIPNSTFQLVLHETSNYIDVFIQNSTA
;
A
#
# COMPACT_ATOMS: atom_id res chain seq x y z
N MET A 1 71.90 -21.57 35.34
CA MET A 1 70.71 -22.12 36.02
C MET A 1 69.89 -20.94 36.52
N TYR A 2 68.97 -20.44 35.71
CA TYR A 2 68.08 -19.33 36.05
C TYR A 2 66.66 -19.79 35.82
N ILE A 3 65.87 -19.75 36.90
CA ILE A 3 64.45 -20.12 36.96
C ILE A 3 63.66 -18.86 36.56
N THR A 4 62.86 -18.94 35.51
CA THR A 4 61.84 -17.93 35.19
C THR A 4 60.45 -18.52 35.47
N ARG A 5 59.73 -17.91 36.43
CA ARG A 5 58.33 -18.23 36.73
C ARG A 5 57.42 -17.53 35.71
N ASN A 6 56.61 -18.30 34.99
CA ASN A 6 55.50 -17.80 34.20
C ASN A 6 54.37 -17.31 35.13
N LEU A 7 54.06 -16.02 35.07
CA LEU A 7 52.80 -15.48 35.61
C LEU A 7 51.71 -15.63 34.53
N TYR A 8 50.70 -16.45 34.81
CA TYR A 8 49.47 -16.50 34.03
C TYR A 8 48.57 -15.34 34.46
N PHE A 9 48.39 -14.36 33.59
CA PHE A 9 47.45 -13.25 33.78
C PHE A 9 46.10 -13.67 33.18
N SER A 10 45.15 -14.09 34.02
CA SER A 10 43.80 -14.43 33.58
C SER A 10 43.05 -13.16 33.18
N PHE A 11 42.84 -12.98 31.87
CA PHE A 11 41.97 -11.95 31.30
C PHE A 11 40.51 -12.40 31.45
N PHE A 12 39.78 -11.83 32.42
CA PHE A 12 38.32 -11.93 32.45
C PHE A 12 37.74 -10.95 31.42
N ILE A 13 37.35 -11.47 30.25
CA ILE A 13 36.58 -10.71 29.26
C ILE A 13 35.12 -10.70 29.72
N ALA A 14 34.67 -9.58 30.27
CA ALA A 14 33.26 -9.33 30.51
C ALA A 14 32.58 -9.04 29.16
N LEU A 15 31.85 -10.03 28.63
CA LEU A 15 31.07 -9.90 27.40
C LEU A 15 29.81 -9.07 27.69
N PHE A 16 29.91 -7.76 27.48
CA PHE A 16 28.76 -6.85 27.54
C PHE A 16 27.90 -7.07 26.30
N PHE A 17 26.83 -7.86 26.41
CA PHE A 17 25.80 -7.95 25.38
C PHE A 17 25.04 -6.61 25.34
N LEU A 18 25.46 -5.72 24.44
CA LEU A 18 24.64 -4.60 24.00
C LEU A 18 23.43 -5.20 23.28
N PHE A 19 22.33 -5.36 24.01
CA PHE A 19 21.01 -5.52 23.42
C PHE A 19 20.70 -4.21 22.68
N THR A 20 21.10 -4.10 21.42
CA THR A 20 20.46 -3.18 20.49
C THR A 20 19.07 -3.74 20.22
N GLY A 21 18.16 -3.50 21.16
CA GLY A 21 16.74 -3.63 20.88
C GLY A 21 16.48 -2.74 19.70
N ASN A 22 16.23 -3.34 18.53
CA ASN A 22 15.62 -2.63 17.43
C ASN A 22 14.30 -2.10 18.01
N LEU A 23 14.25 -0.79 18.25
CA LEU A 23 12.98 -0.10 18.37
C LEU A 23 12.30 -0.29 17.02
N VAL A 24 11.45 -1.31 16.94
CA VAL A 24 10.40 -1.35 15.93
C VAL A 24 9.48 -0.22 16.32
N ILE A 25 9.77 0.98 15.82
CA ILE A 25 8.73 1.98 15.65
C ILE A 25 7.80 1.36 14.62
N ALA A 26 6.75 0.69 15.10
CA ALA A 26 5.56 0.53 14.30
C ALA A 26 5.21 1.96 13.87
N GLN A 27 5.30 2.22 12.57
CA GLN A 27 4.82 3.47 12.02
C GLN A 27 3.35 3.50 12.37
N GLY A 28 2.98 4.25 13.41
CA GLY A 28 1.58 4.54 13.69
C GLY A 28 1.04 5.08 12.40
N ALA A 29 0.08 4.37 11.80
CA ALA A 29 -0.46 4.69 10.50
C ALA A 29 -0.74 6.20 10.47
N PRO A 30 -0.03 7.01 9.67
CA PRO A 30 -0.17 8.47 9.69
C PRO A 30 -1.57 8.95 9.25
N PHE A 31 -2.48 8.00 9.04
CA PHE A 31 -3.79 8.13 8.44
C PHE A 31 -4.92 7.70 9.40
N CYS A 32 -4.58 7.38 10.66
CA CYS A 32 -5.52 6.92 11.67
C CYS A 32 -5.74 7.94 12.79
N PRO A 33 -6.94 8.54 12.89
CA PRO A 33 -7.27 9.33 14.07
C PRO A 33 -7.37 8.39 15.28
N SER A 34 -6.83 8.83 16.42
CA SER A 34 -6.87 8.06 17.67
C SER A 34 -7.15 8.97 18.85
N ILE A 35 -7.99 8.53 19.78
CA ILE A 35 -8.17 9.17 21.09
C ILE A 35 -7.58 8.24 22.14
N ASN A 36 -6.61 8.74 22.90
CA ASN A 36 -6.02 8.01 24.01
C ASN A 36 -6.43 8.67 25.32
N ALA A 37 -6.93 7.84 26.24
CA ALA A 37 -7.29 8.25 27.57
C ALA A 37 -6.16 7.85 28.51
N GLN A 38 -5.35 8.84 28.91
CA GLN A 38 -4.09 8.56 29.57
C GLN A 38 -3.83 9.36 30.83
N PHE A 39 -3.14 8.71 31.77
CA PHE A 39 -2.35 9.35 32.81
C PHE A 39 -0.87 9.20 32.39
N GLY A 40 -0.22 10.24 31.83
CA GLY A 40 1.20 10.21 31.40
C GLY A 40 1.44 10.04 29.88
N THR A 41 2.47 9.27 29.45
CA THR A 41 2.81 8.91 28.04
C THR A 41 2.90 7.39 27.74
N GLY A 42 1.85 6.73 27.21
CA GLY A 42 1.62 5.27 27.22
C GLY A 42 0.23 4.88 26.66
N PRO A 43 -0.09 3.57 26.52
CA PRO A 43 -1.35 3.11 25.90
C PRO A 43 -2.59 3.47 26.75
N SER A 44 -3.78 3.44 26.13
CA SER A 44 -5.05 3.69 26.83
C SER A 44 -5.20 2.81 28.06
N THR A 45 -5.54 3.42 29.20
CA THR A 45 -5.69 2.73 30.49
C THR A 45 -7.13 2.83 30.97
N THR A 46 -7.56 1.86 31.80
CA THR A 46 -8.87 1.92 32.45
C THR A 46 -8.87 3.08 33.45
N ILE A 47 -9.84 4.01 33.32
CA ILE A 47 -10.02 5.12 34.26
C ILE A 47 -10.96 4.68 35.38
N CYS A 48 -10.48 4.68 36.61
CA CYS A 48 -11.30 4.35 37.78
C CYS A 48 -12.31 5.46 38.08
N GLN A 49 -13.46 5.09 38.66
CA GLN A 49 -14.49 6.04 39.08
C GLN A 49 -13.91 7.11 40.01
N GLY A 50 -14.16 8.39 39.71
CA GLY A 50 -13.67 9.53 40.49
C GLY A 50 -12.24 9.98 40.16
N GLN A 51 -11.57 9.40 39.16
CA GLN A 51 -10.28 9.86 38.67
C GLN A 51 -10.45 10.77 37.44
N CYS A 52 -9.64 11.84 37.37
CA CYS A 52 -9.52 12.64 36.16
C CYS A 52 -8.54 11.97 35.19
N ALA A 53 -8.82 12.08 33.89
CA ALA A 53 -7.92 11.62 32.84
C ALA A 53 -7.67 12.73 31.81
N ASN A 54 -6.45 12.81 31.32
CA ASN A 54 -6.14 13.67 30.18
C ASN A 54 -6.42 12.88 28.89
N LEU A 55 -7.22 13.47 28.02
CA LEU A 55 -7.48 12.91 26.69
C LEU A 55 -6.53 13.57 25.70
N SER A 56 -5.81 12.76 24.94
CA SER A 56 -5.04 13.22 23.79
C SER A 56 -5.66 12.67 22.52
N ALA A 57 -5.79 13.52 21.50
CA ALA A 57 -6.29 13.13 20.19
C ALA A 57 -5.20 13.34 19.14
N SER A 58 -4.99 12.33 18.31
CA SER A 58 -4.29 12.49 17.04
C SER A 58 -5.33 12.76 15.97
N VAL A 59 -5.22 13.90 15.31
CA VAL A 59 -6.11 14.28 14.20
C VAL A 59 -5.35 14.05 12.90
N VAL A 60 -6.02 13.37 11.97
CA VAL A 60 -5.55 13.25 10.58
C VAL A 60 -6.25 14.34 9.78
N PRO A 61 -5.53 15.16 8.99
CA PRO A 61 -6.15 16.16 8.14
C PRO A 61 -7.17 15.50 7.20
N VAL A 62 -8.44 15.88 7.34
CA VAL A 62 -9.51 15.47 6.42
C VAL A 62 -9.69 16.60 5.43
N ASN A 63 -9.04 16.50 4.28
CA ASN A 63 -9.20 17.48 3.20
C ASN A 63 -10.53 17.25 2.47
N GLN A 64 -11.03 18.30 1.80
CA GLN A 64 -12.09 18.11 0.82
C GLN A 64 -11.58 17.17 -0.28
N THR A 65 -12.39 16.21 -0.70
CA THR A 65 -12.02 15.24 -1.74
C THR A 65 -12.36 15.73 -3.14
N THR A 66 -12.47 17.04 -3.35
CA THR A 66 -12.83 17.68 -4.63
C THR A 66 -11.61 17.99 -5.51
N SER A 67 -10.41 17.86 -4.96
CA SER A 67 -9.13 17.99 -5.65
C SER A 67 -8.08 17.09 -4.99
N TYR A 68 -6.92 16.95 -5.62
CA TYR A 68 -5.77 16.27 -5.03
C TYR A 68 -4.49 17.08 -5.26
N SER A 69 -3.53 16.90 -4.37
CA SER A 69 -2.13 17.26 -4.60
C SER A 69 -1.31 15.99 -4.56
N VAL A 70 -0.20 15.97 -5.31
CA VAL A 70 0.71 14.83 -5.34
C VAL A 70 1.97 15.21 -4.59
N THR A 71 2.40 14.35 -3.68
CA THR A 71 3.66 14.51 -2.93
C THR A 71 4.37 13.17 -2.85
N THR A 72 5.70 13.21 -2.71
CA THR A 72 6.49 11.99 -2.51
C THR A 72 6.40 11.52 -1.07
N ILE A 73 6.21 10.22 -0.87
CA ILE A 73 6.18 9.56 0.44
C ILE A 73 7.35 8.58 0.58
N PRO A 74 7.76 8.21 1.81
CA PRO A 74 8.71 7.13 2.02
C PRO A 74 8.21 5.83 1.37
N TYR A 75 9.12 5.08 0.74
CA TYR A 75 8.78 3.79 0.14
C TYR A 75 8.59 2.72 1.22
N ALA A 76 7.33 2.37 1.49
CA ALA A 76 6.93 1.38 2.49
C ALA A 76 5.71 0.57 2.01
N PRO A 77 5.88 -0.30 0.99
CA PRO A 77 4.77 -1.05 0.40
C PRO A 77 4.23 -2.13 1.35
N PHE A 78 3.02 -2.59 1.06
CA PHE A 78 2.45 -3.81 1.63
C PHE A 78 3.01 -5.05 0.90
N SER A 79 2.68 -6.25 1.36
CA SER A 79 3.02 -7.47 0.61
C SER A 79 2.35 -7.46 -0.78
N PHE A 80 3.15 -7.66 -1.83
CA PHE A 80 2.71 -7.70 -3.22
C PHE A 80 1.98 -8.99 -3.60
N THR A 81 2.09 -10.04 -2.79
CA THR A 81 1.56 -11.39 -3.09
C THR A 81 0.48 -11.85 -2.13
N ASN A 82 0.14 -11.03 -1.13
CA ASN A 82 -0.90 -11.35 -0.16
C ASN A 82 -2.29 -10.96 -0.69
N GLY A 83 -3.31 -11.71 -0.27
CA GLY A 83 -4.70 -11.46 -0.61
C GLY A 83 -5.24 -12.36 -1.72
N THR A 84 -6.34 -11.92 -2.32
CA THR A 84 -7.05 -12.67 -3.35
C THR A 84 -6.55 -12.26 -4.72
N SER A 85 -6.14 -13.24 -5.53
CA SER A 85 -5.80 -12.99 -6.94
C SER A 85 -7.09 -12.70 -7.72
N ILE A 86 -7.11 -11.57 -8.43
CA ILE A 86 -8.29 -11.08 -9.16
C ILE A 86 -8.12 -11.10 -10.67
N ILE A 87 -6.90 -10.94 -11.15
CA ILE A 87 -6.55 -11.06 -12.57
C ILE A 87 -5.22 -11.80 -12.66
N ALA A 88 -5.23 -12.87 -13.44
CA ALA A 88 -4.07 -13.66 -13.80
C ALA A 88 -4.39 -14.40 -15.10
N ASN A 89 -3.39 -14.62 -15.94
CA ASN A 89 -3.50 -15.34 -17.21
C ASN A 89 -4.51 -14.73 -18.21
N GLN A 90 -4.81 -13.42 -18.10
CA GLN A 90 -5.69 -12.68 -19.01
C GLN A 90 -5.26 -11.22 -19.13
N ASP A 91 -4.95 -10.80 -20.34
CA ASP A 91 -4.70 -9.40 -20.69
C ASP A 91 -6.00 -8.60 -20.85
N ASP A 92 -5.87 -7.27 -20.79
CA ASP A 92 -6.90 -6.31 -21.19
C ASP A 92 -8.29 -6.60 -20.62
N ILE A 93 -8.34 -6.87 -19.32
CA ILE A 93 -9.58 -7.17 -18.61
C ILE A 93 -9.75 -6.32 -17.35
N TRP A 94 -10.99 -5.87 -17.13
CA TRP A 94 -11.46 -5.42 -15.84
C TRP A 94 -11.91 -6.61 -15.00
N SER A 95 -11.52 -6.63 -13.73
CA SER A 95 -11.98 -7.61 -12.74
C SER A 95 -13.50 -7.58 -12.50
N SER A 96 -14.00 -8.51 -11.69
CA SER A 96 -15.33 -8.39 -11.09
C SER A 96 -15.38 -7.21 -10.11
N VAL A 97 -16.59 -6.76 -9.75
CA VAL A 97 -16.77 -5.74 -8.71
C VAL A 97 -16.16 -6.20 -7.37
N LEU A 98 -15.30 -5.36 -6.79
CA LEU A 98 -14.66 -5.58 -5.50
C LEU A 98 -15.26 -4.67 -4.44
N ASN A 99 -15.47 -5.20 -3.24
CA ASN A 99 -15.86 -4.40 -2.08
C ASN A 99 -14.61 -3.78 -1.44
N LEU A 100 -14.60 -2.46 -1.26
CA LEU A 100 -13.49 -1.76 -0.59
C LEU A 100 -13.44 -2.07 0.91
N GLY A 101 -14.60 -2.41 1.49
CA GLY A 101 -14.79 -2.68 2.91
C GLY A 101 -15.12 -1.44 3.74
N PHE A 102 -14.96 -0.24 3.18
CA PHE A 102 -15.25 1.05 3.81
C PHE A 102 -15.71 2.08 2.75
N PRO A 103 -16.41 3.16 3.15
CA PRO A 103 -16.69 4.27 2.26
C PRO A 103 -15.40 5.05 1.94
N PHE A 104 -15.15 5.29 0.67
CA PHE A 104 -14.03 6.07 0.15
C PHE A 104 -14.55 7.25 -0.66
N CYS A 105 -14.10 8.47 -0.31
CA CYS A 105 -14.56 9.69 -0.95
C CYS A 105 -13.59 10.12 -2.06
N TYR A 106 -14.09 10.30 -3.28
CA TYR A 106 -13.30 10.71 -4.46
C TYR A 106 -14.11 11.68 -5.33
N TYR A 107 -13.55 12.86 -5.59
CA TYR A 107 -14.20 13.96 -6.32
C TYR A 107 -15.61 14.29 -5.85
N GLY A 108 -15.80 14.39 -4.52
CA GLY A 108 -17.09 14.71 -3.90
C GLY A 108 -18.13 13.58 -3.90
N ASN A 109 -17.78 12.40 -4.42
CA ASN A 109 -18.63 11.21 -4.40
C ASN A 109 -18.11 10.21 -3.36
N THR A 110 -19.00 9.39 -2.81
CA THR A 110 -18.65 8.30 -1.89
C THR A 110 -18.84 6.96 -2.57
N PHE A 111 -17.79 6.15 -2.58
CA PHE A 111 -17.76 4.82 -3.19
C PHE A 111 -17.48 3.75 -2.15
N THR A 112 -18.11 2.59 -2.28
CA THR A 112 -17.87 1.42 -1.41
C THR A 112 -17.36 0.21 -2.19
N GLN A 113 -17.31 0.33 -3.51
CA GLN A 113 -16.95 -0.71 -4.46
C GLN A 113 -16.14 -0.10 -5.60
N GLY A 114 -15.33 -0.93 -6.26
CA GLY A 114 -14.59 -0.54 -7.46
C GLY A 114 -14.23 -1.74 -8.32
N VAL A 115 -13.62 -1.47 -9.46
CA VAL A 115 -13.17 -2.47 -10.43
C VAL A 115 -11.73 -2.17 -10.82
N VAL A 116 -10.87 -3.18 -10.74
CA VAL A 116 -9.43 -3.09 -11.07
C VAL A 116 -9.22 -3.57 -12.50
N GLY A 117 -8.44 -2.84 -13.30
CA GLY A 117 -8.03 -3.28 -14.64
C GLY A 117 -6.61 -3.83 -14.66
N SER A 118 -6.35 -4.71 -15.63
CA SER A 118 -5.03 -5.31 -15.87
C SER A 118 -3.94 -4.25 -15.98
N ASN A 119 -4.24 -3.15 -16.69
CA ASN A 119 -3.30 -2.10 -17.05
C ASN A 119 -2.99 -1.07 -15.94
N GLY A 120 -3.15 -1.40 -14.65
CA GLY A 120 -2.64 -0.57 -13.55
C GLY A 120 -3.58 0.54 -13.07
N GLN A 121 -4.89 0.33 -13.12
CA GLN A 121 -5.90 1.32 -12.67
C GLN A 121 -7.01 0.68 -11.83
N LEU A 122 -7.67 1.53 -11.03
CA LEU A 122 -8.91 1.24 -10.31
C LEU A 122 -9.95 2.25 -10.74
N THR A 123 -11.14 1.81 -11.14
CA THR A 123 -12.28 2.69 -11.42
C THR A 123 -13.44 2.43 -10.47
N PHE A 124 -14.13 3.49 -10.08
CA PHE A 124 -15.40 3.40 -9.35
C PHE A 124 -16.61 3.29 -10.30
N SER A 125 -16.39 3.36 -11.61
CA SER A 125 -17.42 3.17 -12.64
C SER A 125 -17.70 1.68 -12.87
N LEU A 126 -18.59 1.09 -12.07
CA LEU A 126 -18.81 -0.37 -12.02
C LEU A 126 -19.30 -1.02 -13.33
N GLY A 127 -19.82 -0.24 -14.28
CA GLY A 127 -20.35 -0.74 -15.55
C GLY A 127 -19.31 -1.43 -16.45
N VAL A 128 -18.02 -1.27 -16.16
CA VAL A 128 -16.94 -1.95 -16.90
C VAL A 128 -16.54 -3.30 -16.31
N ALA A 129 -17.18 -3.76 -15.22
CA ALA A 129 -16.84 -5.03 -14.58
C ALA A 129 -16.90 -6.22 -15.56
N ASN A 130 -15.86 -7.04 -15.56
CA ASN A 130 -15.68 -8.19 -16.46
C ASN A 130 -15.72 -7.84 -17.96
N GLN A 131 -15.50 -6.57 -18.31
CA GLN A 131 -15.39 -6.11 -19.70
C GLN A 131 -13.93 -5.94 -20.10
N THR A 132 -13.70 -5.67 -21.38
CA THR A 132 -12.37 -5.32 -21.91
C THR A 132 -11.84 -4.04 -21.26
N ASN A 133 -10.58 -4.10 -20.81
CA ASN A 133 -9.81 -2.97 -20.33
C ASN A 133 -8.90 -2.50 -21.47
N GLY A 134 -9.00 -1.21 -21.84
CA GLY A 134 -8.15 -0.67 -22.91
C GLY A 134 -6.68 -0.60 -22.49
N TRP A 135 -5.79 -0.81 -23.46
CA TRP A 135 -4.33 -0.70 -23.34
C TRP A 135 -3.78 0.65 -23.82
N SER A 136 -4.55 1.34 -24.67
CA SER A 136 -4.13 2.58 -25.31
C SER A 136 -4.00 3.72 -24.30
N ILE A 137 -2.83 4.36 -24.27
CA ILE A 137 -2.54 5.54 -23.42
C ILE A 137 -2.12 6.67 -24.36
N THR A 138 -3.10 7.48 -24.78
CA THR A 138 -2.91 8.49 -25.83
C THR A 138 -2.87 9.91 -25.29
N THR A 139 -3.46 10.12 -24.11
CA THR A 139 -3.64 11.46 -23.54
C THR A 139 -3.12 11.52 -22.10
N PRO A 140 -2.41 12.59 -21.70
CA PRO A 140 -2.06 12.80 -20.29
C PRO A 140 -3.31 12.87 -19.40
N ILE A 141 -3.25 12.25 -18.22
CA ILE A 141 -4.31 12.35 -17.21
C ILE A 141 -4.26 13.72 -16.51
N PRO A 142 -5.41 14.29 -16.11
CA PRO A 142 -6.77 13.72 -16.17
C PRO A 142 -7.39 13.76 -17.58
N SER A 143 -7.90 12.62 -18.04
CA SER A 143 -8.59 12.47 -19.34
C SER A 143 -9.64 11.37 -19.25
N LEU A 144 -10.72 11.51 -20.03
CA LEU A 144 -11.76 10.49 -20.20
C LEU A 144 -11.62 9.70 -21.52
N VAL A 145 -10.55 9.95 -22.28
CA VAL A 145 -10.32 9.32 -23.58
C VAL A 145 -9.98 7.83 -23.41
N ASP A 146 -9.05 7.53 -22.53
CA ASP A 146 -8.47 6.18 -22.38
C ASP A 146 -9.08 5.41 -21.19
N MET A 147 -9.87 6.06 -20.33
CA MET A 147 -10.45 5.44 -19.12
C MET A 147 -11.83 6.03 -18.75
N PRO A 148 -12.69 5.27 -18.04
CA PRO A 148 -13.92 5.80 -17.48
C PRO A 148 -13.65 6.94 -16.48
N GLY A 149 -14.67 7.77 -16.24
CA GLY A 149 -14.65 8.70 -15.11
C GLY A 149 -14.47 7.98 -13.77
N ASN A 150 -14.05 8.73 -12.75
CA ASN A 150 -13.81 8.20 -11.40
C ASN A 150 -12.75 7.08 -11.37
N THR A 151 -11.67 7.25 -12.15
CA THR A 151 -10.55 6.30 -12.21
C THR A 151 -9.32 6.89 -11.51
N ILE A 152 -8.61 6.02 -10.79
CA ILE A 152 -7.31 6.27 -10.19
C ILE A 152 -6.28 5.43 -10.94
N CYS A 153 -5.30 6.10 -11.53
CA CYS A 153 -4.18 5.48 -12.24
C CYS A 153 -3.01 5.32 -11.27
N ALA A 154 -2.52 4.08 -11.09
CA ALA A 154 -1.28 3.81 -10.37
C ALA A 154 -0.09 4.03 -11.32
N ALA A 155 0.65 2.98 -11.68
CA ALA A 155 1.66 3.10 -12.73
C ALA A 155 1.04 3.30 -14.13
N PHE A 156 -0.20 2.83 -14.34
CA PHE A 156 -0.98 2.87 -15.58
C PHE A 156 -0.17 2.61 -16.86
N ARG A 157 -0.05 1.33 -17.23
CA ARG A 157 0.82 0.84 -18.30
C ARG A 157 0.15 -0.32 -19.01
N ASP A 158 0.52 -0.52 -20.27
CA ASP A 158 0.12 -1.66 -21.10
C ASP A 158 0.83 -2.95 -20.66
N ILE A 159 0.39 -3.55 -19.54
CA ILE A 159 1.02 -4.70 -18.90
C ILE A 159 0.15 -5.94 -19.08
N ASP A 160 0.79 -7.07 -19.39
CA ASP A 160 0.12 -8.30 -19.81
C ASP A 160 0.31 -9.43 -18.79
N PRO A 161 -0.67 -9.70 -17.91
CA PRO A 161 -0.60 -10.81 -16.96
C PRO A 161 -0.94 -12.17 -17.59
N THR A 162 -1.06 -12.29 -18.92
CA THR A 162 -1.38 -13.55 -19.61
C THR A 162 -0.32 -14.63 -19.39
N SER A 163 0.96 -14.24 -19.43
CA SER A 163 2.08 -15.19 -19.39
C SER A 163 2.66 -15.38 -17.99
N SER A 164 2.66 -14.33 -17.17
CA SER A 164 3.21 -14.36 -15.81
C SER A 164 2.75 -13.14 -15.00
N GLY A 165 2.99 -13.20 -13.69
CA GLY A 165 2.56 -12.14 -12.78
C GLY A 165 1.08 -12.22 -12.48
N ASN A 166 0.72 -11.61 -11.35
CA ASN A 166 -0.64 -11.67 -10.84
C ASN A 166 -1.02 -10.32 -10.24
N ILE A 167 -2.31 -10.04 -10.33
CA ILE A 167 -2.92 -8.88 -9.68
C ILE A 167 -3.72 -9.38 -8.48
N TYR A 168 -3.45 -8.80 -7.32
CA TYR A 168 -4.06 -9.16 -6.05
C TYR A 168 -4.78 -7.96 -5.44
N PHE A 169 -5.79 -8.23 -4.62
CA PHE A 169 -6.24 -7.27 -3.62
C PHE A 169 -6.25 -7.86 -2.21
N ALA A 170 -6.03 -7.01 -1.22
CA ALA A 170 -6.14 -7.34 0.19
C ALA A 170 -6.64 -6.12 0.98
N THR A 171 -7.30 -6.37 2.10
CA THR A 171 -7.60 -5.35 3.10
C THR A 171 -6.74 -5.59 4.33
N TYR A 172 -6.03 -4.54 4.76
CA TYR A 172 -5.20 -4.55 5.97
C TYR A 172 -5.82 -3.69 7.07
N GLY A 173 -5.41 -3.94 8.31
CA GLY A 173 -5.88 -3.18 9.47
C GLY A 173 -7.29 -3.55 9.92
N THR A 174 -7.84 -2.74 10.82
CA THR A 174 -9.18 -2.90 11.40
C THR A 174 -9.88 -1.55 11.39
N ALA A 175 -11.20 -1.54 11.25
CA ALA A 175 -11.96 -0.28 11.25
C ALA A 175 -11.66 0.54 12.52
N PRO A 176 -11.55 1.89 12.42
CA PRO A 176 -11.76 2.73 11.23
C PRO A 176 -10.46 2.99 10.42
N CYS A 177 -9.51 2.06 10.49
CA CYS A 177 -8.11 2.18 10.09
C CYS A 177 -7.70 1.10 9.10
N ARG A 178 -8.54 0.85 8.10
CA ARG A 178 -8.26 -0.13 7.06
C ARG A 178 -7.55 0.49 5.86
N SER A 179 -6.75 -0.32 5.20
CA SER A 179 -6.16 0.00 3.89
C SER A 179 -6.62 -1.03 2.88
N PHE A 180 -7.26 -0.59 1.80
CA PHE A 180 -7.57 -1.43 0.64
C PHE A 180 -6.39 -1.35 -0.33
N VAL A 181 -5.70 -2.46 -0.53
CA VAL A 181 -4.45 -2.53 -1.29
C VAL A 181 -4.67 -3.37 -2.54
N ILE A 182 -4.28 -2.84 -3.69
CA ILE A 182 -4.20 -3.55 -4.96
C ILE A 182 -2.72 -3.67 -5.33
N SER A 183 -2.27 -4.87 -5.68
CA SER A 183 -0.89 -5.15 -6.07
C SER A 183 -0.85 -5.73 -7.47
N TRP A 184 -0.15 -5.06 -8.39
CA TRP A 184 0.30 -5.66 -9.65
C TRP A 184 1.70 -6.20 -9.39
N ASN A 185 1.85 -7.51 -9.32
CA ASN A 185 3.10 -8.13 -8.91
C ASN A 185 3.74 -8.90 -10.06
N ASN A 186 4.93 -8.44 -10.46
CA ASN A 186 5.77 -9.09 -11.45
C ASN A 186 5.05 -9.34 -12.79
N VAL A 187 4.25 -8.38 -13.25
CA VAL A 187 3.49 -8.47 -14.50
C VAL A 187 4.36 -7.93 -15.65
N PRO A 188 4.62 -8.69 -16.72
CA PRO A 188 5.43 -8.23 -17.84
C PRO A 188 4.73 -7.09 -18.59
N MET A 189 5.51 -6.20 -19.20
CA MET A 189 4.97 -5.29 -20.21
C MET A 189 4.39 -6.07 -21.38
N PHE A 190 3.32 -5.57 -22.00
CA PHE A 190 2.84 -6.12 -23.26
C PHE A 190 3.97 -6.07 -24.30
N SER A 191 4.08 -7.14 -25.08
CA SER A 191 4.97 -7.18 -26.23
C SER A 191 4.39 -8.05 -27.32
N ASN A 192 4.62 -7.69 -28.58
CA ASN A 192 4.15 -8.46 -29.71
C ASN A 192 4.74 -9.89 -29.69
N PRO A 193 3.96 -10.92 -30.04
CA PRO A 193 4.46 -12.28 -30.20
C PRO A 193 5.69 -12.33 -31.13
N GLY A 194 6.79 -12.92 -30.65
CA GLY A 194 8.06 -12.99 -31.39
C GLY A 194 9.08 -11.90 -31.05
N SER A 195 8.78 -11.00 -30.11
CA SER A 195 9.80 -10.10 -29.53
C SER A 195 10.82 -10.93 -28.73
N CYS A 196 12.09 -10.92 -29.16
CA CYS A 196 13.19 -11.66 -28.55
C CYS A 196 13.89 -10.90 -27.38
N SER A 197 13.31 -9.78 -26.94
CA SER A 197 13.90 -8.89 -25.95
C SER A 197 13.40 -9.25 -24.56
N GLY A 198 14.25 -9.13 -23.53
CA GLY A 198 13.85 -9.28 -22.13
C GLY A 198 12.78 -8.25 -21.77
N ILE A 199 11.51 -8.69 -21.78
CA ILE A 199 10.36 -7.87 -21.45
C ILE A 199 10.48 -7.48 -19.98
N PRO A 200 10.56 -6.18 -19.64
CA PRO A 200 10.65 -5.78 -18.25
C PRO A 200 9.32 -6.06 -17.56
N ASN A 201 9.41 -6.48 -16.30
CA ASN A 201 8.25 -6.64 -15.46
C ASN A 201 7.96 -5.33 -14.72
N SER A 202 6.70 -5.17 -14.34
CA SER A 202 6.20 -4.10 -13.49
C SER A 202 5.71 -4.68 -12.17
N THR A 203 6.09 -4.02 -11.08
CA THR A 203 5.66 -4.33 -9.72
C THR A 203 5.31 -3.03 -9.00
N PHE A 204 4.03 -2.84 -8.69
CA PHE A 204 3.53 -1.62 -8.05
C PHE A 204 2.21 -1.86 -7.30
N GLN A 205 1.86 -0.91 -6.43
CA GLN A 205 0.66 -0.94 -5.61
C GLN A 205 -0.13 0.36 -5.68
N LEU A 206 -1.44 0.21 -5.52
CA LEU A 206 -2.37 1.29 -5.19
C LEU A 206 -2.96 1.00 -3.81
N VAL A 207 -2.96 1.99 -2.92
CA VAL A 207 -3.51 1.87 -1.57
C VAL A 207 -4.53 2.97 -1.32
N LEU A 208 -5.75 2.58 -0.96
CA LEU A 208 -6.78 3.49 -0.48
C LEU A 208 -6.87 3.38 1.05
N HIS A 209 -6.82 4.50 1.75
CA HIS A 209 -6.90 4.55 3.20
C HIS A 209 -8.29 4.95 3.69
N GLU A 210 -8.84 4.13 4.59
CA GLU A 210 -10.09 4.42 5.30
C GLU A 210 -10.00 5.74 6.08
N THR A 211 -11.10 6.48 6.15
CA THR A 211 -11.25 7.77 6.85
C THR A 211 -10.50 8.94 6.22
N SER A 212 -9.19 8.82 5.94
CA SER A 212 -8.38 9.92 5.41
C SER A 212 -8.64 10.19 3.92
N ASN A 213 -9.11 9.18 3.18
CA ASN A 213 -9.23 9.18 1.73
C ASN A 213 -7.90 9.42 0.99
N TYR A 214 -6.78 9.17 1.67
CA TYR A 214 -5.48 9.22 1.03
C TYR A 214 -5.29 8.06 0.07
N ILE A 215 -4.53 8.35 -0.98
CA ILE A 215 -4.18 7.42 -2.04
C ILE A 215 -2.66 7.35 -2.08
N ASP A 216 -2.11 6.19 -1.75
CA ASP A 216 -0.68 5.93 -1.93
C ASP A 216 -0.44 5.08 -3.18
N VAL A 217 0.63 5.40 -3.89
CA VAL A 217 1.11 4.60 -5.01
C VAL A 217 2.57 4.23 -4.74
N PHE A 218 2.85 2.92 -4.63
CA PHE A 218 4.21 2.42 -4.46
C PHE A 218 4.67 1.75 -5.74
N ILE A 219 5.78 2.20 -6.32
CA ILE A 219 6.35 1.61 -7.54
C ILE A 219 7.69 0.97 -7.16
N GLN A 220 7.78 -0.36 -7.22
CA GLN A 220 9.06 -1.07 -7.03
C GLN A 220 9.88 -1.05 -8.33
N ASN A 221 9.20 -1.36 -9.44
CA ASN A 221 9.74 -1.26 -10.79
C ASN A 221 8.58 -1.06 -11.76
N SER A 222 8.78 -0.23 -12.77
CA SER A 222 7.88 -0.08 -13.91
C SER A 222 8.63 0.66 -15.03
N THR A 223 9.79 0.12 -15.41
CA THR A 223 10.62 0.70 -16.46
C THR A 223 10.13 0.22 -17.82
N ALA A 224 10.03 1.16 -18.78
CA ALA A 224 9.89 0.83 -20.20
C ALA A 224 11.23 0.31 -20.75
#